data_AF-A0A026WC06-F1
#
_entry.id   AF-A0A026WC06-F1
#
_cell.length_a   1.000
_cell.length_b   1.000
_cell.length_c   1.000
_cell.angle_alpha   90.00
_cell.angle_beta   90.00
_cell.angle_gamma   90.00
#
_symmetry.space_group_name_H-M   'P 1'
#
loop_
_entity.id
_entity.type
_entity.pdbx_description
1 polymer ?
#
loop_
_entity_poly.entity_id
_entity_poly.type
_entity_poly.pdbx_seq_one_letter_code
_entity_poly.pdbx_strand_id
1 'polypeptide(L)'
;MNYEYYYGDIDGIDGLTKEVGKECEDEIIKQKELISLVKANPPLWNKRQREVFGRNFNKDLAWASAGAILKMSGSDAEKEFYKIRQRYGKERRKMTMSLKGKSGQSALPTYFPTWELYEICDTFLSPVVIPRKTSSNYMNAIPKPNSNEVPYSPTEFNVVVPEDVKSG
;
A
#
# COMPACT_ATOMS: atom_id res chain seq x y z
N MET A 1 -29.06 -19.93 -33.67
CA MET A 1 -28.17 -18.79 -33.95
C MET A 1 -26.77 -19.36 -34.02
N ASN A 2 -26.27 -19.52 -35.25
CA ASN A 2 -24.98 -20.09 -35.55
C ASN A 2 -23.95 -18.98 -35.56
N TYR A 3 -22.93 -19.08 -34.71
CA TYR A 3 -21.69 -18.31 -34.86
C TYR A 3 -20.55 -19.31 -35.07
N GLU A 4 -20.48 -19.81 -36.29
CA GLU A 4 -19.28 -20.38 -36.88
C GLU A 4 -18.48 -19.20 -37.45
N TYR A 5 -17.28 -18.95 -36.93
CA TYR A 5 -16.30 -18.07 -37.57
C TYR A 5 -14.88 -18.66 -37.37
N TYR A 6 -14.45 -19.36 -38.43
CA TYR A 6 -13.09 -19.47 -38.97
C TYR A 6 -11.89 -19.55 -38.00
N TYR A 7 -11.43 -20.78 -37.72
CA TYR A 7 -10.00 -21.05 -37.60
C TYR A 7 -9.43 -21.17 -39.02
N GLY A 8 -8.96 -20.04 -39.56
CA GLY A 8 -8.12 -20.05 -40.75
C GLY A 8 -6.68 -20.34 -40.35
N ASP A 9 -6.05 -21.27 -41.05
CA ASP A 9 -4.62 -21.56 -40.97
C ASP A 9 -3.80 -20.26 -41.09
N ILE A 10 -3.17 -19.85 -40.01
CA ILE A 10 -2.12 -18.82 -40.01
C ILE A 10 -0.81 -19.55 -39.81
N ASP A 11 -0.25 -20.03 -40.92
CA ASP A 11 1.18 -20.31 -41.00
C ASP A 11 1.94 -19.00 -40.71
N GLY A 12 2.73 -18.98 -39.63
CA GLY A 12 3.84 -18.01 -39.49
C GLY A 12 3.72 -16.91 -38.43
N ILE A 13 3.37 -17.20 -37.17
CA ILE A 13 3.64 -16.28 -36.04
C ILE A 13 4.30 -17.02 -34.87
N ASP A 14 5.58 -17.42 -35.02
CA ASP A 14 6.45 -17.90 -33.91
C ASP A 14 7.33 -16.76 -33.31
N GLY A 15 7.09 -15.52 -33.72
CA GLY A 15 7.97 -14.38 -33.36
C GLY A 15 7.44 -13.42 -32.29
N LEU A 16 6.12 -13.27 -32.11
CA LEU A 16 5.56 -12.08 -31.43
C LEU A 16 5.41 -12.23 -29.91
N THR A 17 5.42 -13.45 -29.38
CA THR A 17 5.23 -13.69 -27.94
C THR A 17 6.54 -13.68 -27.14
N LYS A 18 7.69 -13.88 -27.80
CA LYS A 18 9.02 -13.94 -27.14
C LYS A 18 9.60 -12.56 -26.83
N GLU A 19 9.33 -11.57 -27.67
CA GLU A 19 9.92 -10.22 -27.53
C GLU A 19 9.32 -9.44 -26.35
N VAL A 20 8.00 -9.52 -26.16
CA VAL A 20 7.29 -8.82 -25.07
C VAL A 20 7.66 -9.35 -23.68
N GLY A 21 7.90 -10.67 -23.56
CA GLY A 21 8.37 -11.27 -22.31
C GLY A 21 9.81 -10.86 -21.96
N LYS A 22 10.67 -10.72 -22.97
CA LYS A 22 12.08 -10.35 -22.80
C LYS A 22 12.27 -8.91 -22.31
N GLU A 23 11.51 -7.96 -22.87
CA GLU A 23 11.58 -6.56 -22.44
C GLU A 23 11.17 -6.36 -20.98
N CYS A 24 10.17 -7.14 -20.52
CA CYS A 24 9.75 -7.13 -19.12
C CYS A 24 10.82 -7.70 -18.18
N GLU A 25 11.51 -8.77 -18.59
CA GLU A 25 12.59 -9.37 -17.81
C GLU A 25 13.79 -8.44 -17.68
N ASP A 26 14.18 -7.78 -18.79
CA ASP A 26 15.27 -6.80 -18.80
C ASP A 26 14.97 -5.59 -17.90
N GLU A 27 13.72 -5.13 -17.84
CA GLU A 27 13.31 -4.05 -16.92
C GLU A 27 13.42 -4.49 -15.46
N ILE A 28 12.96 -5.70 -15.13
CA ILE A 28 13.04 -6.24 -13.77
C ILE A 28 14.50 -6.40 -13.33
N ILE A 29 15.40 -6.86 -14.21
CA ILE A 29 16.83 -6.95 -13.93
C ILE A 29 17.41 -5.58 -13.59
N LYS A 30 17.13 -4.56 -14.42
CA LYS A 30 17.55 -3.17 -14.16
C LYS A 30 17.01 -2.65 -12.84
N GLN A 31 15.76 -2.96 -12.49
CA GLN A 31 15.18 -2.57 -11.21
C GLN A 31 15.85 -3.28 -10.02
N LYS A 32 16.20 -4.56 -10.15
CA LYS A 32 16.97 -5.32 -9.13
C LYS A 32 18.35 -4.71 -8.89
N GLU A 33 19.04 -4.31 -9.96
CA GLU A 33 20.33 -3.61 -9.88
C GLU A 33 20.18 -2.24 -9.22
N LEU A 34 19.18 -1.45 -9.63
CA LEU A 34 18.88 -0.15 -9.01
C LEU A 34 18.64 -0.29 -7.50
N ILE A 35 17.83 -1.26 -7.08
CA ILE A 35 17.57 -1.51 -5.66
C ILE A 35 18.87 -1.85 -4.92
N SER A 36 19.74 -2.66 -5.52
CA SER A 36 21.02 -3.06 -4.92
C SER A 36 21.96 -1.86 -4.73
N LEU A 37 22.05 -0.98 -5.73
CA LEU A 37 22.81 0.26 -5.66
C LEU A 37 22.26 1.21 -4.59
N VAL A 38 20.94 1.37 -4.52
CA VAL A 38 20.30 2.23 -3.51
C VAL A 38 20.49 1.66 -2.11
N LYS A 39 20.33 0.34 -1.93
CA LYS A 39 20.56 -0.34 -0.65
C LYS A 39 21.97 -0.08 -0.11
N ALA A 40 22.98 -0.12 -0.98
CA ALA A 40 24.38 0.18 -0.64
C ALA A 40 24.63 1.65 -0.25
N ASN A 41 23.68 2.55 -0.52
CA ASN A 41 23.77 3.98 -0.22
C ASN A 41 22.65 4.42 0.75
N PRO A 42 22.76 4.13 2.07
CA PRO A 42 21.73 4.44 3.07
C PRO A 42 21.13 5.85 3.04
N PRO A 43 21.89 6.94 2.78
CA PRO A 43 21.32 8.28 2.73
C PRO A 43 20.24 8.48 1.65
N LEU A 44 20.24 7.65 0.60
CA LEU A 44 19.24 7.72 -0.47
C LEU A 44 17.84 7.28 -0.01
N TRP A 45 17.76 6.37 0.96
CA TRP A 45 16.49 5.74 1.37
C TRP A 45 16.18 5.86 2.86
N ASN A 46 17.19 6.05 3.71
CA ASN A 46 17.06 6.17 5.16
C ASN A 46 17.26 7.61 5.62
N LYS A 47 16.14 8.32 5.84
CA LYS A 47 16.18 9.71 6.32
C LYS A 47 16.89 9.87 7.67
N ARG A 48 16.85 8.84 8.54
CA ARG A 48 17.51 8.87 9.86
C ARG A 48 19.03 8.89 9.74
N GLN A 49 19.58 8.38 8.64
CA GLN A 49 21.02 8.37 8.39
C GLN A 49 21.53 9.72 7.87
N ARG A 50 20.67 10.68 7.49
CA ARG A 50 21.16 12.01 7.07
C ARG A 50 21.99 12.71 8.15
N GLU A 51 21.70 12.45 9.41
CA GLU A 51 22.47 12.98 10.54
C GLU A 51 23.88 12.38 10.61
N VAL A 52 24.03 11.10 10.24
CA VAL A 52 25.29 10.36 10.28
C VAL A 52 26.20 10.72 9.10
N PHE A 53 25.64 10.86 7.89
CA PHE A 53 26.40 11.21 6.69
C PHE A 53 26.65 12.73 6.55
N GLY A 54 26.11 13.53 7.48
CA GLY A 54 26.35 14.95 7.60
C GLY A 54 25.70 15.80 6.51
N ARG A 55 25.83 17.13 6.67
CA ARG A 55 25.33 18.14 5.71
C ARG A 55 25.98 18.04 4.32
N ASN A 56 27.12 17.37 4.21
CA ASN A 56 27.93 17.33 2.99
C ASN A 56 27.60 16.14 2.07
N PHE A 57 26.66 15.26 2.46
CA PHE A 57 26.23 14.18 1.57
C PHE A 57 25.58 14.77 0.30
N ASN A 58 26.25 14.58 -0.83
CA ASN A 58 25.75 15.02 -2.12
C ASN A 58 24.82 13.95 -2.72
N LYS A 59 23.53 14.13 -2.48
CA LYS A 59 22.48 13.23 -2.97
C LYS A 59 22.45 13.17 -4.50
N ASP A 60 22.66 14.29 -5.18
CA ASP A 60 22.61 14.36 -6.63
C ASP A 60 23.75 13.56 -7.25
N LEU A 61 24.95 13.65 -6.66
CA LEU A 61 26.10 12.83 -7.08
C LEU A 61 25.86 11.34 -6.85
N ALA A 62 25.25 10.95 -5.72
CA ALA A 62 24.93 9.55 -5.44
C ALA A 62 23.91 8.98 -6.45
N TRP A 63 22.87 9.74 -6.78
CA TRP A 63 21.92 9.35 -7.83
C TRP A 63 22.54 9.34 -9.22
N ALA A 64 23.38 10.33 -9.55
CA ALA A 64 24.10 10.38 -10.82
C ALA A 64 25.01 9.15 -10.98
N SER A 65 25.72 8.73 -9.92
CA SER A 65 26.55 7.53 -9.91
C SER A 65 25.71 6.26 -10.13
N ALA A 66 24.58 6.11 -9.43
CA ALA A 66 23.70 4.97 -9.62
C ALA A 66 23.10 4.93 -11.04
N GLY A 67 22.65 6.09 -11.54
CA GLY A 67 22.12 6.22 -12.90
C GLY A 67 23.16 5.89 -13.98
N ALA A 68 24.41 6.34 -13.81
CA ALA A 68 25.48 6.09 -14.76
C ALA A 68 25.75 4.59 -14.95
N ILE A 69 25.72 3.80 -13.86
CA ILE A 69 25.88 2.33 -13.91
C ILE A 69 24.75 1.69 -14.74
N LEU A 70 23.53 2.21 -14.60
CA LEU A 70 22.32 1.72 -15.29
C LEU A 70 22.07 2.39 -16.64
N LYS A 71 23.00 3.22 -17.12
CA LYS A 71 22.88 4.00 -18.38
C LYS A 71 21.62 4.88 -18.41
N MET A 72 21.26 5.50 -17.29
CA MET A 72 20.17 6.48 -17.17
C MET A 72 20.61 7.72 -16.39
N SER A 73 19.80 8.79 -16.46
CA SER A 73 20.09 9.98 -15.65
C SER A 73 19.86 9.69 -14.17
N GLY A 74 20.57 10.41 -13.28
CA GLY A 74 20.33 10.28 -11.84
C GLY A 74 18.90 10.66 -11.44
N SER A 75 18.29 11.63 -12.13
CA SER A 75 16.88 12.01 -11.95
C SER A 75 15.93 10.87 -12.29
N ASP A 76 16.21 10.12 -13.37
CA ASP A 76 15.38 8.99 -13.77
C ASP A 76 15.56 7.80 -12.82
N ALA A 77 16.79 7.54 -12.36
CA ALA A 77 17.06 6.55 -11.32
C ALA A 77 16.30 6.88 -10.02
N GLU A 78 16.28 8.15 -9.59
CA GLU A 78 15.52 8.58 -8.43
C GLU A 78 14.01 8.36 -8.62
N LYS A 79 13.45 8.77 -9.77
CA LYS A 79 12.03 8.59 -10.08
C LYS A 79 11.65 7.11 -10.12
N GLU A 80 12.50 6.28 -10.71
CA GLU A 80 12.26 4.85 -10.83
C GLU A 80 12.27 4.18 -9.46
N PHE A 81 13.28 4.48 -8.64
CA PHE A 81 13.31 4.00 -7.26
C PHE A 81 12.10 4.50 -6.44
N TYR A 82 11.64 5.73 -6.69
CA TYR A 82 10.42 6.25 -6.04
C TYR A 82 9.19 5.41 -6.41
N LYS A 83 9.00 5.03 -7.68
CA LYS A 83 7.90 4.14 -8.10
C LYS A 83 7.98 2.78 -7.40
N ILE A 84 9.17 2.16 -7.37
CA ILE A 84 9.43 0.90 -6.67
C ILE A 84 9.04 1.03 -5.19
N ARG A 85 9.52 2.07 -4.51
CA ARG A 85 9.22 2.32 -3.10
C ARG A 85 7.73 2.53 -2.83
N GLN A 86 7.01 3.21 -3.72
CA GLN A 86 5.56 3.38 -3.62
C GLN A 86 4.82 2.05 -3.75
N ARG A 87 5.22 1.22 -4.72
CA ARG A 87 4.65 -0.12 -4.89
C ARG A 87 4.92 -1.00 -3.67
N TYR A 88 6.15 -1.03 -3.17
CA TYR A 88 6.50 -1.72 -1.92
C TYR A 88 5.60 -1.28 -0.76
N GLY A 89 5.39 0.03 -0.57
CA GLY A 89 4.51 0.53 0.48
C GLY A 89 3.07 0.05 0.38
N LYS A 90 2.54 -0.11 -0.85
CA LYS A 90 1.20 -0.68 -1.10
C LYS A 90 1.16 -2.18 -0.76
N GLU A 91 2.15 -2.94 -1.23
CA GLU A 91 2.27 -4.39 -0.98
C GLU A 91 2.40 -4.68 0.51
N ARG A 92 3.27 -3.95 1.22
CA ARG A 92 3.44 -4.07 2.67
C ARG A 92 2.16 -3.74 3.44
N ARG A 93 1.39 -2.77 2.97
CA ARG A 93 0.10 -2.43 3.57
C ARG A 93 -0.90 -3.58 3.42
N LYS A 94 -1.03 -4.18 2.24
CA LYS A 94 -1.91 -5.34 2.01
C LYS A 94 -1.51 -6.50 2.94
N MET A 95 -0.21 -6.81 3.01
CA MET A 95 0.36 -7.82 3.89
C MET A 95 -0.03 -7.57 5.36
N THR A 96 0.23 -6.36 5.86
CA THR A 96 -0.08 -5.95 7.24
C THR A 96 -1.59 -5.97 7.53
N MET A 97 -2.42 -5.53 6.57
CA MET A 97 -3.88 -5.55 6.73
C MET A 97 -4.43 -6.97 6.78
N SER A 98 -3.83 -7.92 6.05
CA SER A 98 -4.25 -9.32 6.09
C SER A 98 -3.95 -10.03 7.41
N LEU A 99 -3.07 -9.44 8.24
CA LEU A 99 -2.81 -9.86 9.62
C LEU A 99 -3.76 -9.22 10.63
N LYS A 100 -4.37 -8.09 10.29
CA LYS A 100 -5.21 -7.34 11.22
C LYS A 100 -6.46 -8.14 11.59
N GLY A 101 -6.68 -8.35 12.89
CA GLY A 101 -7.80 -9.14 13.41
C GLY A 101 -7.50 -10.63 13.60
N LYS A 102 -6.29 -11.08 13.21
CA LYS A 102 -5.79 -12.40 13.58
C LYS A 102 -4.86 -12.25 14.79
N SER A 103 -5.27 -12.78 15.92
CA SER A 103 -4.52 -12.76 17.18
C SER A 103 -3.96 -14.14 17.51
N GLY A 104 -2.68 -14.20 17.90
CA GLY A 104 -1.96 -15.43 18.24
C GLY A 104 -0.56 -15.47 17.60
N GLN A 105 0.38 -16.19 18.22
CA GLN A 105 1.75 -16.35 17.71
C GLN A 105 1.81 -17.05 16.34
N SER A 106 0.74 -17.73 15.93
CA SER A 106 0.62 -18.43 14.63
C SER A 106 -0.24 -17.68 13.61
N ALA A 107 -0.53 -16.39 13.82
CA ALA A 107 -1.32 -15.60 12.89
C ALA A 107 -0.54 -15.39 11.58
N LEU A 108 -0.85 -16.20 10.57
CA LEU A 108 -0.30 -16.04 9.22
C LEU A 108 -1.11 -15.02 8.40
N PRO A 109 -0.44 -14.20 7.58
CA PRO A 109 -1.12 -13.31 6.65
C PRO A 109 -1.91 -14.12 5.63
N THR A 110 -3.11 -13.67 5.26
CA THR A 110 -3.84 -14.29 4.13
C THR A 110 -3.23 -13.86 2.79
N TYR A 111 -2.57 -12.71 2.76
CA TYR A 111 -1.98 -12.16 1.56
C TYR A 111 -0.47 -12.39 1.55
N PHE A 112 0.08 -12.91 0.47
CA PHE A 112 1.53 -12.94 0.24
C PHE A 112 1.85 -12.13 -1.02
N PRO A 113 2.75 -11.13 -0.95
CA PRO A 113 3.15 -10.37 -2.12
C PRO A 113 3.78 -11.28 -3.18
N THR A 114 3.25 -11.25 -4.41
CA THR A 114 3.80 -11.99 -5.57
C THR A 114 4.78 -11.15 -6.38
N TRP A 115 5.00 -9.90 -5.99
CA TRP A 115 5.87 -8.99 -6.71
C TRP A 115 7.34 -9.33 -6.47
N GLU A 116 8.07 -9.66 -7.53
CA GLU A 116 9.45 -10.16 -7.47
C GLU A 116 10.45 -9.28 -6.70
N LEU A 117 10.23 -7.96 -6.68
CA LEU A 117 11.14 -7.03 -5.99
C LEU A 117 10.81 -6.88 -4.50
N TYR A 118 9.72 -7.49 -4.03
CA TYR A 118 9.23 -7.32 -2.67
C TYR A 118 10.27 -7.76 -1.64
N GLU A 119 10.81 -8.96 -1.78
CA GLU A 119 11.78 -9.52 -0.83
C GLU A 119 13.04 -8.66 -0.72
N ILE A 120 13.60 -8.27 -1.86
CA ILE A 120 14.81 -7.43 -1.90
C ILE A 120 14.54 -6.08 -1.24
N CYS A 121 13.39 -5.46 -1.51
CA CYS A 121 12.96 -4.23 -0.86
C CYS A 121 12.79 -4.41 0.66
N ASP A 122 12.18 -5.52 1.09
CA ASP A 122 11.86 -5.76 2.50
C ASP A 122 13.10 -5.85 3.39
N THR A 123 14.23 -6.32 2.84
CA THR A 123 15.52 -6.42 3.57
C THR A 123 16.03 -5.11 4.16
N PHE A 124 15.60 -3.95 3.64
CA PHE A 124 16.08 -2.65 4.11
C PHE A 124 14.98 -1.58 4.23
N LEU A 125 13.88 -1.68 3.49
CA LEU A 125 12.79 -0.70 3.56
C LEU A 125 11.80 -0.96 4.71
N SER A 126 11.71 -2.20 5.21
CA SER A 126 10.80 -2.54 6.30
C SER A 126 10.98 -1.71 7.59
N PRO A 127 12.19 -1.35 8.07
CA PRO A 127 12.32 -0.49 9.24
C PRO A 127 11.92 0.98 8.97
N VAL A 128 11.94 1.43 7.71
CA VAL A 128 11.76 2.87 7.38
C VAL A 128 10.39 3.19 6.76
N VAL A 129 9.71 2.24 6.12
CA VAL A 129 8.40 2.47 5.46
C VAL A 129 7.25 2.15 6.42
N ILE A 130 7.06 2.98 7.44
CA ILE A 130 6.04 2.75 8.47
C ILE A 130 4.64 3.16 7.95
N PRO A 131 3.61 2.31 8.09
CA PRO A 131 2.23 2.70 7.80
C PRO A 131 1.82 3.93 8.64
N ARG A 132 1.29 4.97 7.98
CA ARG A 132 0.75 6.13 8.69
C ARG A 132 -0.49 5.69 9.48
N LYS A 133 -0.54 6.01 10.78
CA LYS A 133 -1.79 5.95 11.56
C LYS A 133 -2.72 7.01 11.01
N THR A 134 -3.81 6.60 10.38
CA THR A 134 -4.88 7.51 9.96
C THR A 134 -5.92 7.54 11.07
N SER A 135 -6.04 8.66 11.79
CA SER A 135 -7.25 8.94 12.56
C SER A 135 -8.30 9.44 11.57
N SER A 136 -9.27 8.58 11.27
CA SER A 136 -10.44 8.98 10.49
C SER A 136 -11.35 9.82 11.38
N ASN A 137 -11.52 11.12 11.07
CA ASN A 137 -12.51 11.97 11.72
C ASN A 137 -13.93 11.79 11.14
N TYR A 138 -14.16 10.74 10.35
CA TYR A 138 -15.51 10.39 9.93
C TYR A 138 -16.27 9.86 11.15
N MET A 139 -16.88 10.77 11.91
CA MET A 139 -18.04 10.44 12.72
C MET A 139 -19.08 9.92 11.74
N ASN A 140 -19.51 8.67 11.91
CA ASN A 140 -20.69 8.17 11.23
C ASN A 140 -21.80 9.17 11.54
N ALA A 141 -22.21 9.98 10.57
CA ALA A 141 -23.33 10.87 10.74
C ALA A 141 -24.52 9.97 11.07
N ILE A 142 -24.95 10.00 12.32
CA ILE A 142 -26.20 9.36 12.74
C ILE A 142 -27.27 9.96 11.82
N PRO A 143 -27.99 9.15 11.02
CA PRO A 143 -29.08 9.67 10.22
C PRO A 143 -30.05 10.38 11.15
N LYS A 144 -30.25 11.69 10.94
CA LYS A 144 -31.24 12.44 11.71
C LYS A 144 -32.60 11.77 11.48
N PRO A 145 -33.35 11.36 12.52
CA PRO A 145 -34.70 10.86 12.32
C PRO A 145 -35.53 11.96 11.66
N ASN A 146 -36.19 11.60 10.57
CA ASN A 146 -37.00 12.48 9.75
C ASN A 146 -38.21 12.94 10.60
N SER A 147 -38.32 14.24 10.87
CA SER A 147 -39.26 14.82 11.84
C SER A 147 -40.71 14.93 11.34
N ASN A 148 -41.20 13.93 10.60
CA ASN A 148 -42.54 13.96 9.98
C ASN A 148 -43.49 12.87 10.52
N GLU A 149 -43.29 12.37 11.73
CA GLU A 149 -44.31 11.56 12.40
C GLU A 149 -45.01 12.38 13.49
N VAL A 150 -46.28 12.67 13.22
CA VAL A 150 -47.23 13.43 14.03
C VAL A 150 -47.56 12.64 15.32
N PRO A 151 -47.68 13.29 16.48
CA PRO A 151 -47.88 12.60 17.76
C PRO A 151 -49.30 12.06 17.89
N TYR A 152 -49.44 10.78 18.23
CA TYR A 152 -50.67 10.22 18.78
C TYR A 152 -50.52 10.06 20.30
N SER A 153 -51.43 10.65 21.05
CA SER A 153 -51.72 10.40 22.47
C SER A 153 -53.22 10.70 22.65
N PRO A 154 -53.99 10.06 23.56
CA PRO A 154 -53.56 9.31 24.74
C PRO A 154 -54.31 7.98 25.00
N THR A 155 -53.72 7.06 25.76
CA THR A 155 -54.53 6.18 26.62
C THR A 155 -53.87 6.06 28.00
N GLU A 156 -54.70 6.39 28.97
CA GLU A 156 -54.53 6.49 30.41
C GLU A 156 -53.68 5.38 31.05
N PHE A 157 -52.69 5.77 31.85
CA PHE A 157 -52.17 4.93 32.93
C PHE A 157 -52.53 5.60 34.26
N ASN A 158 -53.40 4.93 35.01
CA ASN A 158 -53.77 5.32 36.36
C ASN A 158 -52.55 5.33 37.28
N VAL A 159 -52.35 6.48 37.92
CA VAL A 159 -51.36 6.71 38.98
C VAL A 159 -51.89 6.08 40.27
N VAL A 160 -51.15 5.14 40.85
CA VAL A 160 -51.26 4.81 42.27
C VAL A 160 -49.88 5.01 42.89
N VAL A 161 -49.75 6.06 43.69
CA VAL A 161 -48.60 6.33 44.57
C VAL A 161 -49.13 6.27 46.00
N PRO A 162 -48.57 5.43 46.89
CA PRO A 162 -48.71 5.62 48.33
C PRO A 162 -47.67 6.61 48.85
N GLU A 163 -48.15 7.54 49.67
CA GLU A 163 -47.45 8.68 50.26
C GLU A 163 -46.30 8.29 51.21
N ASP A 164 -45.18 8.98 51.10
CA ASP A 164 -44.22 9.15 52.20
C ASP A 164 -44.76 10.22 53.16
N VAL A 165 -44.97 9.85 54.43
CA VAL A 165 -45.13 10.84 55.52
C VAL A 165 -43.83 10.89 56.32
N LYS A 166 -43.19 12.06 56.30
CA LYS A 166 -42.14 12.45 57.24
C LYS A 166 -42.71 13.31 58.36
N SER A 167 -42.18 13.05 59.56
CA SER A 167 -41.90 13.98 60.66
C SER A 167 -43.02 14.38 61.63
N GLY A 168 -42.85 13.86 62.85
CA GLY A 168 -43.23 14.44 64.14
C GLY A 168 -42.31 13.84 65.20
#